data_AF-S7V3H5-F1
#
_entry.id   AF-S7V3H5-F1
#
_cell.length_a   1.000
_cell.length_b   1.000
_cell.length_c   1.000
_cell.angle_alpha   90.00
_cell.angle_beta   90.00
_cell.angle_gamma   90.00
#
_symmetry.space_group_name_H-M   'P 1'
#
loop_
_entity.id
_entity.type
_entity.pdbx_description
1 polymer ?
#
loop_
_entity_poly.entity_id
_entity_poly.type
_entity_poly.pdbx_seq_one_letter_code
_entity_poly.pdbx_strand_id
1 'polypeptide(L)' 'MASSVDEQVLRAAKEIVVKFIETGRVSPTAFPEVFNAVYTTIFEAVHRPREAADDASNDAV' A
#
# COMPACT_ATOMS: atom_id res chain seq x y z
N MET A 1 -15.13 -15.98 3.23
CA MET A 1 -15.06 -14.58 3.72
C MET A 1 -13.66 -14.11 3.45
N ALA A 2 -13.46 -12.99 2.74
CA ALA A 2 -12.14 -12.38 2.66
C ALA A 2 -11.65 -12.16 4.10
N SER A 3 -10.38 -12.43 4.38
CA SER A 3 -9.89 -12.24 5.75
C SER A 3 -10.08 -10.76 6.11
N SER A 4 -10.38 -10.44 7.36
CA SER A 4 -10.58 -9.03 7.77
C SER A 4 -9.41 -8.11 7.37
N VAL A 5 -8.22 -8.70 7.18
CA VAL A 5 -7.00 -8.06 6.71
C VAL A 5 -7.10 -7.68 5.24
N ASP A 6 -7.58 -8.56 4.36
CA ASP A 6 -7.74 -8.26 2.92
C ASP A 6 -8.73 -7.10 2.71
N GLU A 7 -9.83 -7.09 3.46
CA GLU A 7 -10.80 -5.99 3.44
C GLU A 7 -10.19 -4.67 3.93
N GLN A 8 -9.33 -4.72 4.96
CA GLN A 8 -8.61 -3.55 5.45
C GLN A 8 -7.61 -3.02 4.40
N VAL A 9 -6.87 -3.90 3.72
CA VAL A 9 -5.93 -3.53 2.64
C VAL A 9 -6.69 -2.83 1.51
N LEU A 10 -7.81 -3.40 1.06
CA LEU A 10 -8.65 -2.81 0.01
C LEU A 10 -9.21 -1.45 0.42
N ARG A 11 -9.70 -1.33 1.66
CA ARG A 11 -10.25 -0.07 2.19
C ARG A 11 -9.18 1.02 2.27
N ALA A 12 -8.00 0.70 2.79
CA ALA A 12 -6.87 1.63 2.90
C ALA A 12 -6.39 2.10 1.52
N ALA A 13 -6.18 1.17 0.57
CA ALA A 13 -5.77 1.49 -0.78
C ALA A 13 -6.78 2.44 -1.46
N LYS A 14 -8.08 2.14 -1.35
CA LYS A 14 -9.16 3.00 -1.88
C LYS A 14 -9.11 4.39 -1.27
N GLU A 15 -9.01 4.52 0.06
CA GLU A 15 -9.01 5.82 0.75
C GLU A 15 -7.82 6.70 0.36
N ILE A 16 -6.62 6.12 0.24
CA ILE A 16 -5.41 6.85 -0.17
C ILE A 16 -5.56 7.38 -1.60
N VAL A 17 -5.98 6.53 -2.54
CA VAL A 17 -6.10 6.92 -3.96
C VAL A 17 -7.19 7.98 -4.14
N VAL A 18 -8.34 7.82 -3.48
CA VAL A 18 -9.41 8.82 -3.49
C VAL A 18 -8.91 10.15 -2.93
N LYS A 19 -8.12 10.14 -1.84
CA LYS A 19 -7.53 11.37 -1.27
C LYS A 19 -6.58 12.06 -2.25
N PHE A 20 -5.76 11.31 -2.99
CA PHE A 20 -4.89 11.88 -4.02
C PHE A 20 -5.68 12.52 -5.17
N ILE A 21 -6.83 11.94 -5.52
CA ILE A 21 -7.74 12.51 -6.51
C ILE A 21 -8.42 13.78 -5.97
N GLU A 22 -8.95 13.75 -4.75
CA GLU A 22 -9.60 14.91 -4.09
C GLU A 22 -8.64 16.09 -3.93
N THR A 23 -7.36 15.83 -3.68
CA THR A 23 -6.32 16.86 -3.55
C THR A 23 -5.68 17.28 -4.88
N GLY A 24 -6.15 16.72 -6.01
CA GLY A 24 -5.66 17.05 -7.34
C GLY A 24 -4.24 16.55 -7.65
N ARG A 25 -3.72 15.60 -6.87
CA ARG A 25 -2.38 15.00 -7.08
C ARG A 25 -2.40 13.84 -8.08
N VAL A 26 -3.55 13.21 -8.27
CA VAL A 26 -3.78 12.13 -9.24
C VAL A 26 -5.05 12.43 -10.02
N SER A 27 -5.02 12.26 -11.34
CA SER A 27 -6.23 12.34 -12.17
C SER A 27 -7.14 11.12 -11.92
N PRO A 28 -8.48 11.27 -11.92
CA PRO A 28 -9.39 10.13 -11.91
C PRO A 28 -9.10 9.09 -13.01
N THR A 29 -8.58 9.52 -14.16
CA THR A 29 -8.24 8.63 -15.28
C THR A 29 -7.06 7.70 -14.98
N ALA A 30 -6.18 8.09 -14.05
CA ALA A 30 -5.03 7.29 -13.61
C ALA A 30 -5.38 6.33 -12.46
N PHE A 31 -6.64 6.29 -12.01
CA PHE A 31 -7.08 5.47 -10.88
C PHE A 31 -6.66 3.99 -11.00
N PRO A 32 -6.86 3.27 -12.12
CA PRO A 32 -6.55 1.83 -12.17
C PRO A 32 -5.08 1.52 -11.91
N GLU A 33 -4.18 2.32 -12.47
CA GLU A 33 -2.73 2.18 -12.31
C GLU A 33 -2.29 2.53 -10.89
N VAL A 34 -2.69 3.70 -10.40
CA VAL A 34 -2.30 4.19 -9.06
C VAL A 34 -2.89 3.31 -7.96
N PHE A 35 -4.13 2.84 -8.12
CA PHE A 35 -4.75 1.92 -7.18
C PHE A 35 -3.99 0.61 -7.11
N ASN A 36 -3.56 0.04 -8.23
CA ASN A 36 -2.78 -1.20 -8.23
C ASN A 36 -1.44 -1.00 -7.50
N ALA A 37 -0.73 0.10 -7.76
CA ALA A 37 0.54 0.40 -7.11
C ALA A 37 0.38 0.56 -5.57
N VAL A 38 -0.61 1.32 -5.13
CA VAL A 38 -0.90 1.54 -3.70
C VAL A 38 -1.36 0.24 -3.03
N TYR A 39 -2.27 -0.50 -3.67
CA TYR A 39 -2.76 -1.80 -3.16
C TYR A 39 -1.61 -2.77 -2.94
N THR A 40 -0.75 -2.96 -3.94
CA THR A 40 0.40 -3.88 -3.86
C THR A 40 1.35 -3.47 -2.74
N THR A 41 1.64 -2.16 -2.63
CA THR A 41 2.51 -1.63 -1.56
C THR A 41 1.98 -1.96 -0.16
N ILE A 42 0.68 -1.76 0.07
CA ILE A 42 0.05 -2.03 1.38
C ILE A 42 -0.06 -3.53 1.62
N PHE A 43 -0.46 -4.29 0.59
CA PHE A 43 -0.59 -5.74 0.68
C PHE A 43 0.75 -6.38 1.09
N GLU A 44 1.83 -6.00 0.43
CA GLU A 44 3.18 -6.47 0.77
C GLU A 44 3.59 -6.04 2.18
N ALA A 45 3.34 -4.79 2.57
CA ALA A 45 3.69 -4.31 3.90
C ALA A 45 3.00 -5.09 5.03
N VAL A 46 1.77 -5.55 4.79
CA VAL A 46 0.97 -6.31 5.76
C VAL A 46 1.34 -7.80 5.77
N HIS A 47 1.69 -8.37 4.62
CA HIS A 47 1.94 -9.81 4.47
C HIS A 47 3.42 -10.20 4.48
N ARG A 48 4.34 -9.25 4.40
CA ARG A 48 5.78 -9.51 4.50
C ARG A 48 6.14 -9.94 5.93
N PRO A 49 6.76 -11.12 6.12
CA PRO A 49 7.34 -11.51 7.41
C PRO A 49 8.40 -10.49 7.85
N ARG A 50 8.39 -10.10 9.13
CA ARG A 50 9.23 -9.04 9.70
C ARG A 50 10.75 -9.29 9.64
N GLU A 51 11.18 -10.43 9.11
CA GLU A 51 12.57 -10.91 9.15
C GLU A 51 13.53 -10.22 8.16
N ALA A 52 13.01 -9.48 7.16
CA ALA A 52 13.85 -8.89 6.11
C ALA A 52 14.20 -7.40 6.30
N ALA A 53 13.78 -6.76 7.39
CA ALA A 53 13.92 -5.30 7.58
C ALA A 53 14.97 -4.89 8.61
N ASP A 54 15.47 -5.81 9.44
CA ASP A 54 16.38 -5.48 10.55
C ASP A 54 17.88 -5.62 10.19
N ASP A 55 18.24 -6.31 9.10
CA ASP A 55 19.65 -6.59 8.73
C ASP A 55 20.37 -5.49 7.93
N ALA A 56 19.66 -4.48 7.41
CA ALA A 56 20.28 -3.45 6.57
C ALA A 56 20.91 -2.28 7.38
N SER A 57 20.89 -2.34 8.71
CA SER A 57 21.32 -1.22 9.58
C SER A 57 22.56 -1.49 10.44
N ASN A 58 23.19 -2.68 10.36
CA ASN A 58 24.32 -3.04 11.21
C ASN A 58 25.49 -3.68 10.44
N ASP A 59 26.10 -2.97 9.50
CA ASP A 59 27.41 -3.38 8.94
C ASP A 59 28.33 -2.20 8.57
N ALA A 60 28.16 -1.07 9.28
CA ALA A 60 29.09 0.06 9.24
C ALA A 60 29.56 0.41 10.66
N VAL A 61 30.34 -0.48 11.28
CA VAL A 61 31.20 -0.19 12.44
C VAL A 61 32.58 -0.78 12.21
#